data_AF-A0A117KHH0-F1
#
_entry.id   AF-A0A117KHH0-F1
#
_cell.length_a   1.000
_cell.length_b   1.000
_cell.length_c   1.000
_cell.angle_alpha   90.00
_cell.angle_beta   90.00
_cell.angle_gamma   90.00
#
_symmetry.space_group_name_H-M   'P 1'
#
loop_
_entity.id
_entity.type
_entity.pdbx_description
1 polymer ?
#
loop_
_entity_poly.entity_id
_entity_poly.type
_entity_poly.pdbx_seq_one_letter_code
_entity_poly.pdbx_strand_id
1 'polypeptide(L)'
;MPPEPMPPELTNGRPTQSRRLTTAANVQRSLRQCLSIAAELLYDHGHVLETITLPQRGLTRRELLTLNAVAPTWATCQQVLKDSQAATLNEHGRFVLTDLGRDLMFDMFGQGAADCA
;
A
#
# COMPACT_ATOMS: atom_id res chain seq x y z
N MET A 1 23.08 58.86 22.40
CA MET A 1 22.47 57.57 22.02
C MET A 1 21.27 57.86 21.16
N PRO A 2 21.31 57.41 19.90
CA PRO A 2 20.25 56.53 19.43
C PRO A 2 20.84 55.27 18.76
N PRO A 3 20.31 54.07 19.00
CA PRO A 3 20.58 52.90 18.17
C PRO A 3 19.72 52.94 16.91
N GLU A 4 20.33 52.70 15.74
CA GLU A 4 19.63 52.47 14.47
C GLU A 4 18.76 51.20 14.54
N PRO A 5 17.55 51.20 13.95
CA PRO A 5 16.69 50.03 13.93
C PRO A 5 17.19 48.99 12.92
N MET A 6 17.43 47.77 13.40
CA MET A 6 17.65 46.58 12.57
C MET A 6 16.37 46.24 11.79
N PRO A 7 16.45 45.79 10.52
CA PRO A 7 15.28 45.32 9.79
C PRO A 7 14.85 43.92 10.30
N PRO A 8 13.54 43.68 10.52
CA PRO A 8 13.04 42.35 10.82
C PRO A 8 12.88 41.51 9.55
N GLU A 9 13.19 40.24 9.70
CA GLU A 9 12.62 39.09 8.97
C GLU A 9 12.63 39.07 7.44
N LEU A 10 13.50 38.21 6.90
CA LEU A 10 13.23 37.43 5.70
C LEU A 10 13.49 35.95 6.00
N THR A 11 12.69 35.39 6.91
CA THR A 11 12.49 33.94 7.03
C THR A 11 11.50 33.48 5.94
N ASN A 12 11.94 33.53 4.69
CA ASN A 12 11.09 33.15 3.56
C ASN A 12 11.23 31.64 3.26
N GLY A 13 10.42 30.85 3.96
CA GLY A 13 9.64 29.73 3.43
C GLY A 13 10.33 28.57 2.70
N ARG A 14 10.44 27.41 3.37
CA ARG A 14 10.10 26.08 2.79
C ARG A 14 9.62 25.05 3.84
N PRO A 15 8.38 25.09 4.35
CA PRO A 15 7.80 23.92 5.04
C PRO A 15 7.17 22.90 4.09
N THR A 16 6.94 23.25 2.82
CA THR A 16 6.02 22.50 1.94
C THR A 16 6.64 21.26 1.30
N GLN A 17 7.97 21.22 1.12
CA GLN A 17 8.67 20.07 0.50
C GLN A 17 8.80 18.90 1.50
N SER A 18 9.28 19.16 2.72
CA SER A 18 9.49 18.12 3.74
C SER A 18 8.21 17.44 4.21
N ARG A 19 7.07 18.15 4.22
CA ARG A 19 5.76 17.58 4.56
C ARG A 19 5.19 16.68 3.46
N ARG A 20 5.41 17.00 2.18
CA ARG A 20 4.99 16.14 1.06
C ARG A 20 5.84 14.87 0.97
N LEU A 21 7.15 14.99 1.19
CA LEU A 21 8.07 13.86 1.21
C LEU A 21 7.72 12.85 2.32
N THR A 22 7.43 13.34 3.53
CA THR A 22 7.00 12.50 4.65
C THR A 22 5.63 11.87 4.40
N THR A 23 4.68 12.59 3.81
CA THR A 23 3.36 12.04 3.46
C THR A 23 3.48 10.92 2.42
N ALA A 24 4.25 11.12 1.36
CA ALA A 24 4.48 10.11 0.33
C ALA A 24 5.21 8.87 0.88
N ALA A 25 6.25 9.07 1.68
CA ALA A 25 6.97 7.96 2.33
C ALA A 25 6.09 7.19 3.33
N ASN A 26 5.21 7.88 4.05
CA ASN A 26 4.26 7.25 4.96
C ASN A 26 3.21 6.45 4.19
N VAL A 27 2.67 6.98 3.08
CA VAL A 27 1.73 6.25 2.21
C VAL A 27 2.38 5.00 1.62
N GLN A 28 3.62 5.10 1.12
CA GLN A 28 4.35 3.94 0.63
C GLN A 28 4.63 2.89 1.71
N ARG A 29 4.97 3.31 2.93
CA ARG A 29 5.13 2.41 4.09
C ARG A 29 3.83 1.71 4.43
N SER A 30 2.73 2.46 4.51
CA SER A 30 1.40 1.91 4.76
C SER A 30 0.98 0.93 3.66
N LEU A 31 1.25 1.24 2.40
CA LEU A 31 0.97 0.36 1.26
C LEU A 31 1.73 -0.97 1.37
N ARG A 32 3.04 -0.92 1.59
CA ARG A 32 3.86 -2.13 1.77
C ARG A 32 3.39 -2.95 2.97
N GLN A 33 3.06 -2.30 4.09
CA GLN A 33 2.49 -2.99 5.24
C GLN A 33 1.15 -3.67 4.91
N CYS A 34 0.26 -3.00 4.16
CA CYS A 34 -1.02 -3.58 3.75
C CYS A 34 -0.84 -4.76 2.78
N LEU A 35 0.17 -4.72 1.90
CA LEU A 35 0.54 -5.84 1.05
C LEU A 35 1.06 -7.03 1.86
N SER A 36 1.88 -6.79 2.89
CA SER A 36 2.33 -7.86 3.78
C SER A 36 1.19 -8.51 4.54
N ILE A 37 0.28 -7.72 5.09
CA ILE A 37 -0.93 -8.24 5.77
C ILE A 37 -1.80 -9.01 4.79
N ALA A 38 -1.96 -8.53 3.55
CA ALA A 38 -2.70 -9.25 2.53
C ALA A 38 -2.07 -10.60 2.18
N ALA A 39 -0.74 -10.66 2.04
CA ALA A 39 -0.01 -11.90 1.76
C ALA A 39 -0.18 -12.93 2.89
N GLU A 40 -0.02 -12.49 4.14
CA GLU A 40 -0.18 -13.31 5.34
C GLU A 40 -1.60 -13.87 5.44
N LEU A 41 -2.62 -13.01 5.32
CA LEU A 41 -4.02 -13.45 5.39
C LEU A 41 -4.37 -14.42 4.26
N LEU A 42 -3.89 -14.20 3.05
CA LEU A 42 -4.11 -15.15 1.97
C LEU A 42 -3.53 -16.51 2.33
N TYR A 43 -2.27 -16.54 2.79
CA TYR A 43 -1.59 -17.77 3.18
C TYR A 43 -2.33 -18.52 4.30
N ASP A 44 -2.72 -17.82 5.37
CA ASP A 44 -3.43 -18.40 6.52
C ASP A 44 -4.80 -18.98 6.14
N HIS A 45 -5.47 -18.38 5.16
CA HIS A 45 -6.77 -18.83 4.67
C HIS A 45 -6.66 -19.84 3.51
N GLY A 46 -5.45 -20.33 3.20
CA GLY A 46 -5.22 -21.33 2.16
C GLY A 46 -5.28 -20.78 0.73
N HIS A 47 -5.30 -19.45 0.58
CA HIS A 47 -5.16 -18.78 -0.70
C HIS A 47 -3.67 -18.57 -0.99
N VAL A 48 -3.24 -18.92 -2.20
CA VAL A 48 -1.90 -18.54 -2.67
C VAL A 48 -1.90 -17.07 -3.11
N LEU A 49 -0.74 -16.42 -3.07
CA LEU A 49 -0.54 -15.07 -3.63
C LEU A 49 -1.09 -14.96 -5.06
N GLU A 50 -0.98 -16.05 -5.83
CA GLU A 50 -1.57 -16.23 -7.17
C GLU A 50 -3.06 -15.88 -7.26
N THR A 51 -3.80 -16.03 -6.17
CA THR A 51 -5.23 -15.70 -6.09
C THR A 51 -5.47 -14.24 -6.41
N ILE A 52 -4.67 -13.34 -5.85
CA ILE A 52 -4.83 -11.91 -6.11
C ILE A 52 -3.88 -11.39 -7.18
N THR A 53 -2.77 -12.07 -7.49
CA THR A 53 -1.85 -11.61 -8.54
C THR A 53 -2.39 -11.89 -9.94
N LEU A 54 -3.17 -12.96 -10.16
CA LEU A 54 -3.80 -13.21 -11.47
C LEU A 54 -5.10 -12.41 -11.64
N PRO A 55 -5.24 -11.58 -12.70
CA PRO A 55 -6.43 -10.76 -12.94
C PRO A 55 -7.75 -11.54 -13.01
N GLN A 56 -7.69 -12.83 -13.34
CA GLN A 56 -8.84 -13.72 -13.50
C GLN A 56 -9.24 -14.44 -12.20
N ARG A 57 -8.30 -14.62 -11.25
CA ARG A 57 -8.46 -15.50 -10.08
C ARG A 57 -8.70 -14.79 -8.74
N GLY A 58 -8.95 -13.47 -8.79
CA GLY A 58 -9.17 -12.63 -7.62
C GLY A 58 -10.18 -13.15 -6.60
N LEU A 59 -10.13 -12.55 -5.40
CA LEU A 59 -11.05 -12.87 -4.30
C LEU A 59 -12.47 -12.45 -4.65
N THR A 60 -13.40 -13.39 -4.51
CA THR A 60 -14.83 -13.16 -4.60
C THR A 60 -15.34 -12.32 -3.44
N ARG A 61 -16.55 -11.77 -3.61
CA ARG A 61 -17.26 -11.07 -2.51
C ARG A 61 -17.41 -11.93 -1.26
N ARG A 62 -17.62 -13.25 -1.41
CA ARG A 62 -17.75 -14.16 -0.26
C ARG A 62 -16.44 -14.27 0.51
N GLU A 63 -15.32 -14.47 -0.19
CA GLU A 63 -13.99 -14.54 0.44
C GLU A 63 -13.63 -13.21 1.11
N LEU A 64 -13.94 -12.07 0.48
CA LEU A 64 -13.75 -10.76 1.09
C LEU A 64 -14.55 -10.57 2.38
N LEU A 65 -15.80 -11.04 2.42
CA LEU A 65 -16.62 -10.99 3.64
C LEU A 65 -16.06 -11.89 4.74
N THR A 66 -15.58 -13.09 4.38
CA THR A 66 -14.90 -13.99 5.32
C THR A 66 -13.65 -13.33 5.89
N LEU A 67 -12.77 -12.79 5.04
CA LEU A 67 -11.56 -12.08 5.47
C LEU A 67 -11.89 -10.89 6.38
N ASN A 68 -12.93 -10.13 6.07
CA ASN A 68 -13.33 -9.00 6.90
C ASN A 68 -13.90 -9.42 8.27
N ALA A 69 -14.51 -10.61 8.36
CA ALA A 69 -15.03 -11.12 9.62
C ALA A 69 -13.92 -11.65 10.55
N VAL A 70 -12.83 -12.16 9.98
CA VAL A 70 -11.73 -12.80 10.74
C VAL A 70 -10.54 -11.87 10.98
N ALA A 71 -10.35 -10.84 10.14
CA ALA A 71 -9.24 -9.90 10.21
C ALA A 71 -9.74 -8.45 10.19
N PRO A 72 -9.91 -7.79 11.35
CA PRO A 72 -10.39 -6.41 11.44
C PRO A 72 -9.51 -5.40 10.67
N THR A 73 -8.22 -5.70 10.52
CA THR A 73 -7.25 -4.89 9.77
C THR A 73 -7.43 -4.98 8.25
N TRP A 74 -8.12 -6.01 7.76
CA TRP A 74 -8.31 -6.25 6.33
C TRP A 74 -9.08 -5.12 5.65
N ALA A 75 -10.16 -4.60 6.26
CA ALA A 75 -10.95 -3.51 5.69
C ALA A 75 -10.09 -2.28 5.37
N THR A 76 -9.25 -1.87 6.33
CA THR A 76 -8.33 -0.74 6.16
C THR A 76 -7.28 -1.04 5.09
N CYS A 77 -6.69 -2.25 5.11
CA CYS A 77 -5.70 -2.64 4.11
C CYS A 77 -6.28 -2.68 2.70
N GLN A 78 -7.49 -3.22 2.54
CA GLN A 78 -8.20 -3.27 1.27
C GLN A 78 -8.45 -1.87 0.71
N GLN A 79 -8.81 -0.91 1.57
CA GLN A 79 -9.01 0.48 1.17
C GLN A 79 -7.70 1.12 0.73
N VAL A 80 -6.62 0.98 1.51
CA VAL A 80 -5.29 1.50 1.17
C VAL A 80 -4.80 0.93 -0.17
N LEU A 81 -4.99 -0.37 -0.41
CA LEU A 81 -4.61 -1.03 -1.66
C LEU A 81 -5.37 -0.47 -2.87
N LYS A 82 -6.67 -0.16 -2.71
CA LYS A 82 -7.48 0.46 -3.77
C LYS A 82 -7.10 1.92 -4.01
N ASP A 83 -6.98 2.71 -2.95
CA ASP A 83 -6.67 4.13 -3.04
C ASP A 83 -5.26 4.37 -3.61
N SER A 84 -4.34 3.44 -3.33
CA SER A 84 -2.99 3.45 -3.90
C SER A 84 -2.90 2.82 -5.29
N GLN A 85 -4.03 2.40 -5.88
CA GLN A 85 -4.12 1.71 -7.17
C GLN A 85 -3.33 0.40 -7.27
N ALA A 86 -2.92 -0.18 -6.14
CA ALA A 86 -2.23 -1.47 -6.08
C ALA A 86 -3.20 -2.65 -6.23
N ALA A 87 -4.49 -2.42 -5.96
CA ALA A 87 -5.55 -3.40 -6.17
C ALA A 87 -6.81 -2.76 -6.73
N THR A 88 -7.64 -3.55 -7.39
CA THR A 88 -8.93 -3.12 -7.94
C THR A 88 -9.94 -4.26 -7.90
N LEU A 89 -11.19 -3.95 -8.27
CA LEU A 89 -12.18 -4.96 -8.64
C LEU A 89 -12.11 -5.15 -10.16
N ASN A 90 -11.97 -6.39 -10.62
CA ASN A 90 -12.04 -6.70 -12.05
C ASN A 90 -13.50 -6.65 -12.56
N GLU A 91 -13.68 -6.88 -13.86
CA GLU A 91 -15.00 -6.92 -14.52
C GLU A 91 -15.99 -7.95 -13.92
N HIS A 92 -15.46 -8.98 -13.23
CA HIS A 92 -16.23 -10.02 -12.54
C HIS A 92 -16.51 -9.67 -11.07
N GLY A 93 -16.16 -8.46 -10.61
CA GLY A 93 -16.32 -8.03 -9.23
C GLY A 93 -15.38 -8.72 -8.24
N ARG A 94 -14.27 -9.28 -8.72
CA ARG A 94 -13.24 -9.94 -7.90
C ARG A 94 -12.13 -8.97 -7.54
N PHE A 95 -11.65 -9.03 -6.30
CA PHE A 95 -10.52 -8.23 -5.85
C PHE A 95 -9.20 -8.83 -6.35
N VAL A 96 -8.46 -8.05 -7.13
CA VAL A 96 -7.20 -8.43 -7.78
C VAL A 96 -6.17 -7.34 -7.59
N LEU A 97 -4.89 -7.72 -7.63
CA LEU A 97 -3.79 -6.77 -7.76
C LEU A 97 -3.73 -6.22 -9.19
N THR A 98 -3.38 -4.95 -9.28
CA THR A 98 -2.97 -4.31 -10.54
C THR A 98 -1.51 -4.67 -10.84
N ASP A 99 -0.98 -4.20 -11.96
CA ASP A 99 0.45 -4.35 -12.27
C ASP A 99 1.32 -3.76 -11.16
N LEU A 100 0.97 -2.57 -10.66
CA LEU A 100 1.65 -1.94 -9.53
C LEU A 100 1.67 -2.82 -8.27
N GLY A 101 0.52 -3.40 -7.90
CA GLY A 101 0.45 -4.26 -6.71
C GLY A 101 1.26 -5.54 -6.88
N ARG A 102 1.26 -6.12 -8.09
CA ARG A 102 2.09 -7.28 -8.43
C ARG A 102 3.57 -6.95 -8.32
N ASP A 103 4.03 -5.88 -8.94
CA ASP A 103 5.43 -5.47 -8.93
C ASP A 103 5.93 -5.26 -7.50
N LEU A 104 5.13 -4.63 -6.65
CA LEU A 104 5.44 -4.44 -5.24
C LEU A 104 5.47 -5.76 -4.47
N MET A 105 4.55 -6.69 -4.74
CA MET A 105 4.60 -8.03 -4.15
C MET A 105 5.85 -8.80 -4.58
N PHE A 106 6.24 -8.72 -5.85
CA PHE A 106 7.46 -9.34 -6.35
C PHE A 106 8.72 -8.71 -5.74
N ASP A 107 8.78 -7.38 -5.61
CA ASP A 107 9.85 -6.66 -4.92
C ASP A 107 9.97 -7.08 -3.45
N MET A 108 8.83 -7.30 -2.77
CA MET A 108 8.82 -7.65 -1.35
C MET A 108 9.09 -9.12 -1.05
N PHE A 109 8.60 -10.04 -1.90
CA PHE A 109 8.57 -11.48 -1.63
C PHE A 109 9.28 -12.32 -2.69
N GLY A 110 9.53 -11.78 -3.89
CA GLY A 110 10.14 -12.49 -5.01
C GLY A 110 11.66 -12.56 -4.97
N GLN A 111 12.32 -11.68 -4.21
CA GLN A 111 13.78 -11.54 -4.21
C GLN A 111 14.53 -12.71 -3.52
N GLY A 112 13.81 -13.67 -2.91
CA GLY A 112 14.38 -14.93 -2.41
C GLY A 112 14.15 -16.16 -3.31
N ALA A 113 13.36 -16.04 -4.39
CA ALA A 113 13.11 -17.12 -5.34
C ALA A 113 14.10 -17.13 -6.52
N ALA A 114 14.78 -16.00 -6.77
CA ALA A 114 15.72 -15.84 -7.87
C ALA A 114 17.17 -16.23 -7.51
N ASP A 115 17.51 -16.34 -6.22
CA ASP A 115 18.85 -16.69 -5.71
C ASP A 115 19.08 -18.22 -5.56
N CYS A 116 18.23 -19.04 -6.19
CA CYS A 116 18.49 -20.47 -6.39
C CYS A 116 18.81 -20.71 -7.87
N ALA A 117 20.01 -20.30 -8.30
CA ALA A 117 20.57 -20.63 -9.61
C ALA A 117 22.05 -20.99 -9.48
#